data_AF-A0A7C6XQI8-F1
#
_entry.id   AF-A0A7C6XQI8-F1
#
_cell.length_a   1.000
_cell.length_b   1.000
_cell.length_c   1.000
_cell.angle_alpha   90.00
_cell.angle_beta   90.00
_cell.angle_gamma   90.00
#
_symmetry.space_group_name_H-M   'P 1'
#
loop_
_entity.id
_entity.type
_entity.pdbx_description
1 polymer ?
#
loop_
_entity_poly.entity_id
_entity_poly.type
_entity_poly.pdbx_seq_one_letter_code
_entity_poly.pdbx_strand_id
1 'polypeptide(L)'
;TTAAGDTAHGDITCFFSGVDGTADWTGSFMTGFFPIMMFALPAAALAIYRTAHPKRRKVVGGIMLSVALTAFITGITEPLEYAFAYVAFPLYAVHAVLTGTSLALVNALGIKSGFGFSAGALDYLLNLGRASELSGGIGPVLLLLVIGLAYAIIYYFLFRWAIIKFNLHTPGREDETDTGNGAPSVFDEAQIAAEESTGKKRAQDEGRS
;
A
#
# COMPACT_ATOMS: atom_id res chain seq x y z
N THR A 1 9.39 6.69 32.61
CA THR A 1 8.27 5.92 33.18
C THR A 1 6.98 6.57 32.75
N THR A 2 5.87 5.82 32.64
CA THR A 2 4.55 6.38 32.35
C THR A 2 4.07 7.22 33.53
N ALA A 3 2.97 7.97 33.35
CA ALA A 3 2.33 8.71 34.44
C ALA A 3 1.89 7.81 35.63
N ALA A 4 1.71 6.51 35.39
CA ALA A 4 1.38 5.51 36.41
C ALA A 4 2.62 4.95 37.15
N GLY A 5 3.83 5.35 36.75
CA GLY A 5 5.09 4.85 37.32
C GLY A 5 5.65 3.60 36.62
N ASP A 6 4.96 3.06 35.63
CA ASP A 6 5.38 1.85 34.93
C ASP A 6 6.47 2.13 33.88
N THR A 7 7.30 1.14 33.60
CA THR A 7 8.28 1.22 32.50
C THR A 7 7.62 0.84 31.18
N ALA A 8 7.49 1.81 30.27
CA ALA A 8 7.05 1.56 28.90
C ALA A 8 8.22 1.11 28.02
N HIS A 9 7.93 0.24 27.06
CA HIS A 9 8.92 -0.28 26.11
C HIS A 9 8.38 -0.21 24.69
N GLY A 10 9.26 0.06 23.72
CA GLY A 10 8.93 0.07 22.31
C GLY A 10 8.43 1.42 21.78
N ASP A 11 8.51 1.57 20.47
CA ASP A 11 8.25 2.83 19.76
C ASP A 11 6.80 3.29 19.90
N ILE A 12 5.86 2.40 19.58
CA ILE A 12 4.42 2.66 19.61
C ILE A 12 3.94 3.04 21.02
N THR A 13 4.31 2.26 22.04
CA THR A 13 3.85 2.47 23.42
C THR A 13 4.39 3.77 23.97
N CYS A 14 5.66 4.08 23.72
CA CYS A 14 6.28 5.34 24.17
C CYS A 14 5.71 6.56 23.43
N PHE A 15 5.40 6.44 22.12
CA PHE A 15 4.73 7.51 21.36
C PHE A 15 3.37 7.88 21.96
N PHE A 16 2.51 6.88 22.22
CA PHE A 16 1.16 7.09 22.76
C PHE A 16 1.14 7.45 24.24
N SER A 17 2.07 6.91 25.03
CA SER A 17 2.12 7.15 26.49
C SER A 17 2.85 8.43 26.87
N GLY A 18 3.53 9.07 25.92
CA GLY A 18 4.24 10.33 26.10
C GLY A 18 5.29 10.29 27.21
N VAL A 19 6.12 9.25 27.21
CA VAL A 19 7.12 9.04 28.26
C VAL A 19 8.23 10.09 28.19
N ASP A 20 8.51 10.74 29.33
CA ASP A 20 9.58 11.73 29.46
C ASP A 20 10.93 11.17 28.99
N GLY A 21 11.66 11.96 28.20
CA GLY A 21 12.96 11.58 27.64
C GLY A 21 12.92 10.67 26.40
N THR A 22 11.72 10.34 25.88
CA THR A 22 11.58 9.50 24.67
C THR A 22 11.16 10.29 23.42
N ALA A 23 10.91 11.60 23.56
CA ALA A 23 10.45 12.46 22.48
C ALA A 23 11.42 12.52 21.28
N ASP A 24 12.72 12.29 21.51
CA ASP A 24 13.75 12.38 20.47
C ASP A 24 13.66 11.27 19.43
N TRP A 25 13.13 10.09 19.79
CA TRP A 25 13.13 8.91 18.92
C TRP A 25 11.75 8.31 18.68
N THR A 26 10.76 8.59 19.52
CA THR A 26 9.44 7.96 19.40
C THR A 26 8.68 8.32 18.12
N GLY A 27 8.00 7.35 17.53
CA GLY A 27 7.34 7.43 16.23
C GLY A 27 8.30 7.32 15.03
N SER A 28 9.62 7.35 15.23
CA SER A 28 10.57 7.41 14.10
C SER A 28 10.61 6.12 13.28
N PHE A 29 10.35 4.96 13.89
CA PHE A 29 10.31 3.68 13.18
C PHE A 29 8.95 3.42 12.52
N MET A 30 7.94 4.24 12.84
CA MET A 30 6.57 4.10 12.35
C MET A 30 6.25 5.09 11.22
N THR A 31 6.77 6.30 11.29
CA THR A 31 6.36 7.41 10.41
C THR A 31 6.57 7.12 8.92
N GLY A 32 7.63 6.37 8.58
CA GLY A 32 7.97 6.03 7.19
C GLY A 32 6.95 5.16 6.45
N PHE A 33 6.00 4.54 7.16
CA PHE A 33 4.95 3.74 6.53
C PHE A 33 3.83 4.59 5.94
N PHE A 34 3.55 5.79 6.47
CA PHE A 34 2.47 6.65 5.97
C PHE A 34 2.60 7.02 4.48
N PRO A 35 3.78 7.48 3.97
CA PRO A 35 3.96 7.72 2.54
C PRO A 35 3.69 6.49 1.67
N ILE A 36 3.98 5.29 2.20
CA ILE A 36 3.86 4.04 1.45
C ILE A 36 2.40 3.59 1.39
N MET A 37 1.75 3.43 2.56
CA MET A 37 0.40 2.88 2.65
C MET A 37 -0.63 3.83 2.03
N MET A 38 -0.48 5.14 2.28
CA MET A 38 -1.45 6.14 1.80
C MET A 38 -1.25 6.54 0.33
N PHE A 39 -0.05 6.44 -0.23
CA PHE A 39 0.20 7.04 -1.54
C PHE A 39 0.89 6.08 -2.51
N ALA A 40 2.00 5.47 -2.10
CA ALA A 40 2.77 4.58 -2.97
C ALA A 40 1.96 3.37 -3.47
N LEU A 41 1.26 2.67 -2.57
CA LEU A 41 0.50 1.47 -2.93
C LEU A 41 -0.77 1.78 -3.73
N PRO A 42 -1.57 2.82 -3.41
CA PRO A 42 -2.63 3.28 -4.30
C PRO A 42 -2.12 3.63 -5.72
N ALA A 43 -0.92 4.22 -5.82
CA ALA A 43 -0.29 4.49 -7.11
C ALA A 43 0.15 3.20 -7.84
N ALA A 44 0.62 2.19 -7.11
CA ALA A 44 0.90 0.86 -7.67
C ALA A 44 -0.38 0.18 -8.19
N ALA A 45 -1.47 0.24 -7.44
CA ALA A 45 -2.78 -0.27 -7.89
C ALA A 45 -3.26 0.45 -9.17
N LEU A 46 -3.05 1.76 -9.25
CA LEU A 46 -3.33 2.52 -10.48
C LEU A 46 -2.45 2.05 -11.66
N ALA A 47 -1.17 1.76 -11.41
CA ALA A 47 -0.27 1.23 -12.44
C ALA A 47 -0.77 -0.14 -12.95
N ILE A 48 -1.10 -1.07 -12.05
CA ILE A 48 -1.65 -2.40 -12.37
C ILE A 48 -2.92 -2.27 -13.22
N TYR A 49 -3.88 -1.45 -12.79
CA TYR A 49 -5.10 -1.16 -13.54
C TYR A 49 -4.81 -0.64 -14.96
N ARG A 50 -3.88 0.31 -15.11
CA ARG A 50 -3.54 0.89 -16.43
C ARG A 50 -2.83 -0.10 -17.34
N THR A 51 -2.11 -1.07 -16.79
CA THR A 51 -1.37 -2.08 -17.55
C THR A 51 -2.17 -3.36 -17.84
N ALA A 52 -3.34 -3.55 -17.21
CA ALA A 52 -4.23 -4.68 -17.47
C ALA A 52 -4.77 -4.68 -18.92
N HIS A 53 -5.06 -5.87 -19.44
CA HIS A 53 -5.62 -6.04 -20.78
C HIS A 53 -7.00 -5.36 -20.89
N PRO A 54 -7.35 -4.77 -22.05
CA PRO A 54 -8.62 -4.07 -22.24
C PRO A 54 -9.85 -4.89 -21.86
N LYS A 55 -9.83 -6.21 -22.11
CA LYS A 55 -10.91 -7.14 -21.78
C LYS A 55 -11.18 -7.27 -20.27
N ARG A 56 -10.13 -7.17 -19.43
CA ARG A 56 -10.18 -7.38 -17.96
C ARG A 56 -10.09 -6.09 -17.15
N ARG A 57 -9.71 -4.97 -17.79
CA ARG A 57 -9.47 -3.67 -17.15
C ARG A 57 -10.63 -3.16 -16.29
N LYS A 58 -11.89 -3.42 -16.65
CA LYS A 58 -13.05 -3.02 -15.84
C LYS A 58 -13.08 -3.74 -14.49
N VAL A 59 -12.88 -5.05 -14.50
CA VAL A 59 -12.88 -5.89 -13.29
C VAL A 59 -11.67 -5.53 -12.42
N VAL A 60 -10.47 -5.55 -13.00
CA VAL A 60 -9.24 -5.16 -12.29
C VAL A 60 -9.34 -3.76 -11.71
N GLY A 61 -9.91 -2.80 -12.45
CA GLY A 61 -10.09 -1.43 -11.97
C GLY A 61 -10.98 -1.35 -10.73
N GLY A 62 -12.09 -2.10 -10.68
CA GLY A 62 -12.96 -2.15 -9.52
C GLY A 62 -12.25 -2.73 -8.29
N ILE A 63 -11.51 -3.83 -8.46
CA ILE A 63 -10.80 -4.47 -7.35
C ILE A 63 -9.64 -3.60 -6.88
N MET A 64 -8.79 -3.12 -7.81
CA MET A 64 -7.65 -2.25 -7.51
C MET A 64 -8.08 -0.97 -6.80
N LEU A 65 -9.21 -0.37 -7.19
CA LEU A 65 -9.75 0.79 -6.50
C LEU A 65 -10.17 0.46 -5.07
N SER A 66 -10.86 -0.65 -4.85
CA SER A 66 -11.32 -1.08 -3.52
C SER A 66 -10.15 -1.33 -2.56
N VAL A 67 -9.15 -2.10 -3.01
CA VAL A 67 -7.97 -2.40 -2.17
C VAL A 67 -7.09 -1.16 -1.97
N ALA A 68 -6.96 -0.28 -2.97
CA ALA A 68 -6.24 0.98 -2.83
C ALA A 68 -6.91 1.92 -1.82
N LEU A 69 -8.24 2.02 -1.85
CA LEU A 69 -9.00 2.82 -0.88
C LEU A 69 -8.87 2.25 0.53
N THR A 70 -8.91 0.92 0.65
CA THR A 70 -8.70 0.23 1.92
C THR A 70 -7.31 0.54 2.47
N ALA A 71 -6.26 0.37 1.67
CA ALA A 71 -4.89 0.72 2.05
C ALA A 71 -4.76 2.21 2.43
N PHE A 72 -5.39 3.11 1.68
CA PHE A 72 -5.36 4.54 2.00
C PHE A 72 -6.00 4.86 3.35
N ILE A 73 -7.21 4.36 3.60
CA ILE A 73 -7.99 4.75 4.77
C ILE A 73 -7.49 4.03 6.02
N THR A 74 -7.39 2.71 5.96
CA THR A 74 -7.11 1.86 7.12
C THR A 74 -5.65 1.48 7.23
N GLY A 75 -4.90 1.57 6.13
CA GLY A 75 -3.52 1.12 6.07
C GLY A 75 -3.36 -0.38 5.80
N ILE A 76 -4.44 -1.14 5.58
CA ILE A 76 -4.34 -2.57 5.26
C ILE A 76 -3.87 -2.73 3.81
N THR A 77 -2.70 -3.33 3.63
CA THR A 77 -2.05 -3.46 2.33
C THR A 77 -1.99 -4.88 1.78
N GLU A 78 -2.16 -5.89 2.64
CA GLU A 78 -2.00 -7.30 2.28
C GLU A 78 -2.73 -7.68 0.98
N PRO A 79 -4.02 -7.33 0.76
CA PRO A 79 -4.72 -7.72 -0.46
C PRO A 79 -4.05 -7.14 -1.71
N LEU A 80 -3.56 -5.90 -1.64
CA LEU A 80 -2.89 -5.22 -2.74
C LEU A 80 -1.48 -5.79 -2.95
N GLU A 81 -0.75 -6.11 -1.89
CA GLU A 81 0.59 -6.70 -1.97
C GLU A 81 0.56 -8.12 -2.54
N TYR A 82 -0.41 -8.93 -2.15
CA TYR A 82 -0.61 -10.28 -2.71
C TYR A 82 -0.87 -10.27 -4.20
N ALA A 83 -1.44 -9.18 -4.73
CA ALA A 83 -1.66 -8.99 -6.16
C ALA A 83 -0.35 -8.99 -6.99
N PHE A 84 0.81 -8.72 -6.38
CA PHE A 84 2.09 -8.71 -7.10
C PHE A 84 3.22 -9.49 -6.42
N ALA A 85 3.09 -9.86 -5.15
CA ALA A 85 4.14 -10.57 -4.40
C ALA A 85 4.53 -11.91 -5.05
N TYR A 86 3.55 -12.69 -5.49
CA TYR A 86 3.78 -14.04 -6.02
C TYR A 86 4.03 -14.08 -7.53
N VAL A 87 3.44 -13.15 -8.27
CA VAL A 87 3.47 -13.16 -9.74
C VAL A 87 4.53 -12.22 -10.31
N ALA A 88 4.95 -11.24 -9.52
CA ALA A 88 5.88 -10.20 -9.91
C ALA A 88 6.86 -9.89 -8.78
N PHE A 89 7.54 -10.92 -8.25
CA PHE A 89 8.50 -10.80 -7.16
C PHE A 89 9.50 -9.63 -7.29
N PRO A 90 10.02 -9.27 -8.49
CA PRO A 90 10.84 -8.06 -8.65
C PRO A 90 10.16 -6.76 -8.20
N LEU A 91 8.84 -6.63 -8.40
CA LEU A 91 8.07 -5.49 -7.89
C LEU A 91 8.01 -5.47 -6.36
N TYR A 92 7.95 -6.65 -5.73
CA TYR A 92 7.98 -6.76 -4.28
C TYR A 92 9.34 -6.35 -3.70
N ALA A 93 10.43 -6.75 -4.34
CA ALA A 93 11.78 -6.29 -3.97
C ALA A 93 11.93 -4.77 -4.11
N VAL A 94 11.43 -4.20 -5.21
CA VAL A 94 11.37 -2.74 -5.43
C VAL A 94 10.55 -2.05 -4.33
N HIS A 95 9.38 -2.61 -4.00
CA HIS A 95 8.53 -2.11 -2.92
C HIS A 95 9.29 -2.10 -1.59
N ALA A 96 9.95 -3.20 -1.21
CA ALA A 96 10.70 -3.30 0.04
C ALA A 96 11.84 -2.26 0.13
N VAL A 97 12.59 -2.07 -0.96
CA VAL A 97 13.65 -1.05 -1.01
C VAL A 97 13.07 0.35 -0.85
N LEU A 98 12.01 0.68 -1.60
CA LEU A 98 11.40 2.01 -1.52
C LEU A 98 10.77 2.28 -0.16
N THR A 99 10.14 1.28 0.47
CA THR A 99 9.67 1.36 1.86
C THR A 99 10.83 1.68 2.80
N GLY A 100 11.96 0.96 2.69
CA GLY A 100 13.17 1.27 3.45
C GLY A 100 13.68 2.70 3.25
N THR A 101 13.67 3.20 2.01
CA THR A 101 14.06 4.60 1.74
C THR A 101 13.08 5.61 2.36
N SER A 102 11.78 5.29 2.43
CA SER A 102 10.78 6.15 3.04
C SER A 102 11.03 6.26 4.55
N LEU A 103 11.27 5.12 5.22
CA LEU A 103 11.65 5.10 6.62
C LEU A 103 12.93 5.91 6.87
N ALA A 104 13.97 5.70 6.06
CA ALA A 104 15.23 6.43 6.21
C ALA A 104 15.07 7.94 6.00
N LEU A 105 14.33 8.36 4.95
CA LEU A 105 14.12 9.76 4.62
C LEU A 105 13.33 10.49 5.72
N VAL A 106 12.20 9.92 6.12
CA VAL A 106 11.31 10.54 7.11
C VAL A 106 12.01 10.64 8.47
N ASN A 107 12.78 9.61 8.85
CA ASN A 107 13.60 9.63 10.06
C ASN A 107 14.72 10.68 9.96
N ALA A 108 15.41 10.79 8.82
CA ALA A 108 16.43 11.82 8.60
C ALA A 108 15.87 13.26 8.67
N LEU A 109 14.60 13.45 8.32
CA LEU A 109 13.89 14.72 8.47
C LEU A 109 13.34 14.95 9.89
N GLY A 110 13.52 14.00 10.80
CA GLY A 110 13.11 14.09 12.21
C GLY A 110 11.59 14.07 12.43
N ILE A 111 10.81 13.68 11.42
CA ILE A 111 9.36 13.65 11.47
C ILE A 111 8.92 12.44 12.28
N LYS A 112 8.00 12.66 13.23
CA LYS A 112 7.51 11.67 14.19
C LYS A 112 5.99 11.57 14.13
N SER A 113 5.51 10.36 13.92
CA SER A 113 4.10 9.98 13.96
C SER A 113 3.99 8.50 14.32
N GLY A 114 2.96 8.18 15.10
CA GLY A 114 2.57 6.81 15.42
C GLY A 114 1.31 6.41 14.65
N PHE A 115 1.00 5.12 14.72
CA PHE A 115 -0.24 4.52 14.25
C PHE A 115 -0.65 3.41 15.20
N GLY A 116 -1.96 3.24 15.44
CA GLY A 116 -2.47 2.17 16.31
C GLY A 116 -2.62 0.85 15.56
N PHE A 117 -2.84 0.92 14.24
CA PHE A 117 -3.14 -0.24 13.42
C PHE A 117 -2.20 -0.39 12.22
N SER A 118 -2.25 0.51 11.22
CA SER A 118 -1.51 0.27 9.96
C SER A 118 -1.14 1.52 9.15
N ALA A 119 -0.90 2.66 9.80
CA ALA A 119 -0.45 3.89 9.13
C ALA A 119 -1.39 4.40 8.01
N GLY A 120 -2.70 4.15 8.16
CA GLY A 120 -3.72 4.67 7.25
C GLY A 120 -4.02 6.16 7.49
N ALA A 121 -4.83 6.75 6.62
CA ALA A 121 -5.29 8.14 6.73
C ALA A 121 -6.01 8.41 8.06
N LEU A 122 -6.72 7.41 8.61
CA LEU A 122 -7.35 7.52 9.93
C LEU A 122 -6.30 7.63 11.04
N ASP A 123 -5.29 6.76 11.03
CA ASP A 123 -4.17 6.83 11.98
C ASP A 123 -3.45 8.18 11.86
N TYR A 124 -3.22 8.65 10.63
CA TYR A 124 -2.56 9.94 10.38
C TYR A 124 -3.35 11.08 11.01
N LEU A 125 -4.67 11.14 10.74
CA LEU A 125 -5.55 12.20 11.22
C LEU A 125 -5.68 12.20 12.75
N LEU A 126 -5.86 11.02 13.35
CA LEU A 126 -5.99 10.86 14.80
C LEU A 126 -4.71 11.25 15.54
N ASN A 127 -3.55 10.99 14.94
CA ASN A 127 -2.25 11.26 15.56
C ASN A 127 -1.69 12.67 15.24
N LEU A 128 -2.36 13.49 14.42
CA LEU A 128 -1.85 14.80 14.00
C LEU A 128 -1.40 15.70 15.16
N GLY A 129 -2.17 15.75 16.25
CA GLY A 129 -1.83 16.60 17.40
C GLY A 129 -0.50 16.19 18.04
N ARG A 130 -0.38 14.90 18.39
CA ARG A 130 0.81 14.34 19.03
C ARG A 130 2.01 14.32 18.09
N ALA A 131 1.79 13.97 16.82
CA ALA A 131 2.81 14.00 15.78
C ALA A 131 3.36 15.43 15.60
N SER A 132 2.49 16.44 15.63
CA SER A 132 2.91 17.84 15.51
C SER A 132 3.75 18.29 16.70
N GLU A 133 3.36 17.90 17.91
CA GLU A 133 4.12 18.19 19.13
C GLU A 133 5.54 17.58 19.06
N LEU A 134 5.64 16.30 18.71
CA LEU A 134 6.91 15.57 18.67
C LEU A 134 7.79 15.92 17.46
N SER A 135 7.19 16.39 16.37
CA SER A 135 7.91 16.78 15.15
C SER A 135 8.34 18.24 15.13
N GLY A 136 8.10 19.02 16.20
CA GLY A 136 8.46 20.44 16.24
C GLY A 136 7.50 21.36 15.46
N GLY A 137 6.27 20.91 15.24
CA GLY A 137 5.18 21.68 14.63
C GLY A 137 4.36 20.87 13.62
N ILE A 138 3.30 21.49 13.10
CA ILE A 138 2.42 20.85 12.10
C ILE A 138 3.06 20.75 10.70
N GLY A 139 4.00 21.64 10.39
CA GLY A 139 4.67 21.70 9.08
C GLY A 139 5.34 20.37 8.68
N PRO A 140 6.20 19.79 9.52
CA PRO A 140 6.83 18.49 9.27
C PRO A 140 5.83 17.34 9.07
N VAL A 141 4.72 17.33 9.82
CA VAL A 141 3.69 16.29 9.67
C VAL A 141 2.97 16.44 8.33
N LEU A 142 2.62 17.66 7.92
CA LEU A 142 2.05 17.93 6.60
C LEU A 142 3.01 17.61 5.45
N LEU A 143 4.33 17.75 5.68
CA LEU A 143 5.35 17.36 4.72
C LEU A 143 5.28 15.86 4.38
N LEU A 144 4.77 15.00 5.27
CA LEU A 144 4.54 13.58 4.96
C LEU A 144 3.58 13.38 3.79
N LEU A 145 2.57 14.25 3.62
CA LEU A 145 1.64 14.15 2.49
C LEU A 145 2.36 14.49 1.17
N VAL A 146 3.28 15.46 1.21
CA VAL A 146 4.09 15.84 0.04
C VAL A 146 5.08 14.74 -0.30
N ILE A 147 5.76 14.17 0.70
CA ILE A 147 6.65 13.01 0.53
C ILE A 147 5.85 11.83 -0.04
N GLY A 148 4.67 11.55 0.52
CA GLY A 148 3.75 10.53 0.04
C GLY A 148 3.40 10.72 -1.44
N LEU A 149 3.04 11.94 -1.84
CA LEU A 149 2.75 12.23 -3.25
C LEU A 149 3.98 12.02 -4.15
N ALA A 150 5.18 12.38 -3.70
CA ALA A 150 6.42 12.10 -4.43
C ALA A 150 6.63 10.58 -4.58
N TYR A 151 6.41 9.80 -3.52
CA TYR A 151 6.46 8.33 -3.58
C TYR A 151 5.38 7.75 -4.50
N ALA A 152 4.16 8.30 -4.52
CA ALA A 152 3.13 7.89 -5.48
C ALA A 152 3.58 8.06 -6.93
N ILE A 153 4.22 9.20 -7.25
CA ILE A 153 4.76 9.44 -8.59
C ILE A 153 5.83 8.39 -8.91
N ILE A 154 6.80 8.20 -8.01
CA ILE A 154 7.89 7.21 -8.19
C ILE A 154 7.31 5.81 -8.40
N TYR A 155 6.40 5.37 -7.52
CA TYR A 155 5.79 4.05 -7.59
C TYR A 155 5.01 3.85 -8.89
N TYR A 156 4.16 4.80 -9.27
CA TYR A 156 3.36 4.67 -10.49
C TYR A 156 4.25 4.45 -11.71
N PHE A 157 5.27 5.29 -11.90
CA PHE A 157 6.15 5.19 -13.07
C PHE A 157 7.03 3.94 -13.02
N LEU A 158 7.59 3.61 -11.86
CA LEU A 158 8.48 2.47 -11.71
C LEU A 158 7.73 1.14 -11.86
N PHE A 159 6.56 0.99 -11.22
CA PHE A 159 5.72 -0.20 -11.37
C PHE A 159 5.25 -0.34 -12.81
N ARG A 160 4.71 0.72 -13.41
CA ARG A 160 4.26 0.67 -14.81
C ARG A 160 5.40 0.30 -15.75
N TRP A 161 6.57 0.90 -15.56
CA TRP A 161 7.75 0.59 -16.36
C TRP A 161 8.17 -0.87 -16.20
N ALA A 162 8.29 -1.37 -14.97
CA ALA A 162 8.69 -2.74 -14.71
C ALA A 162 7.67 -3.77 -15.24
N ILE A 163 6.38 -3.53 -15.04
CA ILE A 163 5.30 -4.40 -15.56
C ILE A 163 5.40 -4.54 -17.08
N ILE A 164 5.59 -3.43 -17.80
CA ILE A 164 5.67 -3.44 -19.26
C ILE A 164 7.01 -4.01 -19.73
N LYS A 165 8.12 -3.59 -19.12
CA LYS A 165 9.48 -3.95 -19.56
C LYS A 165 9.79 -5.42 -19.38
N PHE A 166 9.34 -6.01 -18.27
CA PHE A 166 9.58 -7.42 -17.94
C PHE A 166 8.38 -8.31 -18.24
N ASN A 167 7.33 -7.75 -18.85
CA ASN A 167 6.07 -8.44 -19.15
C ASN A 167 5.51 -9.22 -17.95
N LEU A 168 5.40 -8.57 -16.80
CA LEU A 168 4.96 -9.21 -15.55
C LEU A 168 3.46 -9.52 -15.61
N HIS A 169 3.07 -10.71 -15.14
CA HIS A 169 1.67 -11.17 -15.12
C HIS A 169 0.87 -10.62 -13.92
N THR A 170 0.90 -9.29 -13.70
CA THR A 170 0.04 -8.67 -12.69
C THR A 170 -1.44 -8.86 -13.01
N PRO A 171 -2.37 -8.77 -12.05
CA PRO A 171 -3.80 -9.06 -12.26
C PRO A 171 -4.38 -8.46 -13.54
N GLY A 172 -5.00 -9.32 -14.34
CA GLY A 172 -5.56 -8.98 -15.65
C GLY A 172 -4.53 -8.84 -16.77
N ARG A 173 -3.30 -9.35 -16.55
CA ARG A 173 -2.28 -9.64 -17.56
C ARG A 173 -1.98 -11.15 -17.68
N GLU A 174 -2.80 -12.03 -17.11
CA GLU A 174 -2.67 -13.47 -17.35
C GLU A 174 -3.17 -13.83 -18.76
N ASP A 175 -2.49 -14.75 -19.43
CA ASP A 175 -2.92 -15.30 -20.72
C ASP A 175 -4.17 -16.20 -20.54
N GLU A 176 -5.01 -16.33 -21.57
CA GLU A 176 -6.26 -17.13 -21.52
C GLU A 176 -6.01 -18.63 -21.25
N THR A 177 -4.76 -19.11 -21.42
CA THR A 177 -4.33 -20.49 -21.15
C THR A 177 -3.70 -20.70 -19.78
N ASP A 178 -3.54 -19.64 -18.96
CA ASP A 178 -2.78 -19.69 -17.70
C ASP A 178 -3.68 -19.88 -16.46
N THR A 179 -4.74 -20.69 -16.57
CA THR A 179 -5.63 -21.06 -15.46
C THR A 179 -5.01 -22.06 -14.48
N GLY A 180 -3.67 -22.17 -14.42
CA GLY A 180 -3.04 -23.45 -14.05
C GLY A 180 -2.16 -23.54 -12.81
N ASN A 181 -1.41 -22.51 -12.37
CA ASN A 181 -0.25 -22.77 -11.48
C ASN A 181 -0.04 -21.81 -10.30
N GLY A 182 -1.02 -21.01 -9.92
CA GLY A 182 -1.01 -20.24 -8.66
C GLY A 182 -2.19 -20.65 -7.78
N ALA A 183 -2.02 -20.64 -6.45
CA ALA A 183 -3.15 -20.78 -5.54
C ALA A 183 -4.21 -19.72 -5.90
N PRO A 184 -5.52 -20.07 -5.95
CA PRO A 184 -6.56 -19.14 -6.35
C PRO A 184 -6.52 -17.92 -5.43
N SER A 185 -6.18 -16.77 -6.00
CA SER A 185 -6.24 -15.51 -5.29
C SER A 185 -7.68 -15.01 -5.29
N VAL A 186 -8.03 -14.16 -4.32
CA VAL A 186 -9.33 -13.46 -4.28
C VAL A 186 -9.63 -12.74 -5.61
N PHE A 187 -8.58 -12.38 -6.35
CA PHE A 187 -8.67 -11.77 -7.67
C PHE A 187 -9.14 -12.77 -8.73
N ASP A 188 -8.71 -14.03 -8.67
CA ASP A 188 -9.12 -15.09 -9.60
C ASP A 188 -10.58 -15.46 -9.40
N GLU A 189 -11.03 -15.63 -8.15
CA GLU A 189 -12.44 -15.90 -7.84
C GLU A 189 -13.35 -14.74 -8.26
N ALA A 190 -12.95 -13.49 -7.98
CA ALA A 190 -13.69 -12.31 -8.42
C ALA A 190 -13.74 -12.21 -9.95
N GLN A 191 -12.70 -12.65 -10.65
CA GLN A 191 -12.64 -12.66 -12.10
C GLN A 191 -13.53 -13.76 -12.70
N ILE A 192 -13.53 -14.96 -12.12
CA ILE A 192 -14.42 -16.07 -12.50
C ILE A 192 -15.89 -15.69 -12.28
N ALA A 193 -16.23 -15.10 -11.12
CA ALA A 193 -17.59 -14.64 -10.84
C ALA A 193 -18.04 -13.52 -11.80
N ALA A 194 -17.12 -12.64 -12.20
CA ALA A 194 -17.41 -11.61 -13.21
C ALA A 194 -17.63 -12.22 -14.61
N GLU A 195 -16.87 -13.25 -14.99
CA GLU A 195 -17.05 -13.96 -16.27
C GLU A 195 -18.37 -14.73 -16.33
N GLU A 196 -18.81 -15.31 -15.22
CA GLU A 196 -20.11 -15.98 -15.10
C GLU A 196 -21.28 -15.00 -15.16
N SER A 197 -21.23 -13.90 -14.41
CA SER A 197 -22.30 -12.89 -14.37
C SER A 197 -22.44 -12.09 -15.68
N THR A 198 -21.36 -11.96 -16.46
CA THR A 198 -21.39 -11.29 -17.77
C THR A 198 -21.78 -12.21 -18.94
N GLY A 199 -22.04 -13.50 -18.69
CA GLY A 199 -22.49 -14.47 -19.69
C GLY A 199 -21.41 -14.93 -20.69
N LYS A 200 -20.16 -14.49 -20.54
CA LYS A 200 -19.06 -14.83 -21.44
C LYS A 200 -18.68 -16.32 -21.40
N LYS A 201 -18.79 -16.95 -20.23
CA LYS A 201 -18.57 -18.39 -20.05
C LYS A 201 -19.54 -19.22 -20.89
N ARG A 202 -20.82 -18.81 -20.92
CA ARG A 202 -21.86 -19.40 -21.79
C ARG A 202 -21.56 -19.21 -23.27
N ALA A 203 -21.06 -18.03 -23.68
CA ALA A 203 -20.70 -17.77 -25.08
C ALA A 203 -19.49 -18.58 -25.56
N GLN A 204 -18.52 -18.84 -24.66
CA GLN A 204 -17.37 -19.71 -24.93
C GLN A 204 -17.77 -21.19 -24.98
N ASP A 205 -18.61 -21.67 -24.05
CA ASP A 205 -19.13 -23.04 -24.06
C ASP A 205 -20.04 -23.32 -25.28
N GLU A 206 -20.70 -22.28 -25.81
CA GLU A 206 -21.55 -22.37 -27.01
C GLU A 206 -20.80 -22.15 -28.34
N GLY A 207 -19.46 -21.98 -28.31
CA GLY A 207 -18.63 -21.91 -29.53
C GLY A 207 -18.89 -20.69 -30.42
N ARG A 208 -19.47 -19.61 -29.89
CA ARG A 208 -19.70 -18.35 -30.63
C ARG A 208 -18.66 -17.32 -30.24
N SER A 209 -17.57 -17.24 -31.00
CA SER A 209 -16.58 -16.15 -30.93
C SER A 209 -17.02 -14.93 -31.74
#